data_AF-A0A5N5F6D3-F1
#
_entry.id   AF-A0A5N5F6D3-F1
#
_cell.length_a   1.000
_cell.length_b   1.000
_cell.length_c   1.000
_cell.angle_alpha   90.00
_cell.angle_beta   90.00
_cell.angle_gamma   90.00
#
_symmetry.space_group_name_H-M   'P 1'
#
loop_
_entity.id
_entity.type
_entity.pdbx_description
1 polymer ?
#
loop_
_entity_poly.entity_id
_entity_poly.type
_entity_poly.pdbx_seq_one_letter_code
_entity_poly.pdbx_strand_id
1 'polypeptide(L)'
;MEGQRTALLKCQRIGCNAMFSDDDNPEGSCQYHDSPIFHDGIKEWSCCKKRSHDFTLFLELPGCKTGKHTTEKPVLAKPKPKAPVPAPTAAPATDASSKQSCSRCRQGFFCSEHGAQAKELKSKPVNVETTPIPESITDDQGTSAPPKKIVDINQPQTCTNKGCGQTFKEKDNHENACSYHPGPAIFHDRVRGWKCCDVHVKEFDEFMSIPPCTKGWHNADPVS
;
A
#
# COMPACT_ATOMS: atom_id res chain seq x y z
N MET A 1 55.27 10.21 -11.69
CA MET A 1 54.01 10.91 -12.05
C MET A 1 52.93 10.33 -11.19
N GLU A 2 52.60 10.99 -10.10
CA GLU A 2 51.49 10.60 -9.24
C GLU A 2 50.19 10.88 -10.01
N GLY A 3 49.54 9.81 -10.48
CA GLY A 3 48.22 9.91 -11.08
C GLY A 3 47.24 10.32 -9.99
N GLN A 4 46.88 11.61 -9.95
CA GLN A 4 45.78 12.09 -9.13
C GLN A 4 44.54 11.28 -9.48
N ARG A 5 44.08 10.47 -8.51
CA ARG A 5 42.79 9.81 -8.58
C ARG A 5 41.73 10.89 -8.49
N THR A 6 41.21 11.34 -9.63
CA THR A 6 40.05 12.22 -9.68
C THR A 6 38.85 11.47 -9.11
N ALA A 7 38.23 12.04 -8.08
CA ALA A 7 37.04 11.45 -7.48
C ALA A 7 35.88 11.58 -8.46
N LEU A 8 35.31 10.45 -8.88
CA LEU A 8 34.09 10.43 -9.69
C LEU A 8 32.89 10.64 -8.77
N LEU A 9 32.14 11.70 -9.05
CA LEU A 9 30.94 12.12 -8.34
C LEU A 9 29.69 11.77 -9.15
N LYS A 10 28.60 11.40 -8.48
CA LYS A 10 27.32 11.12 -9.14
C LYS A 10 26.52 12.41 -9.31
N CYS A 11 26.06 12.68 -10.53
CA CYS A 11 25.14 13.78 -10.79
C CYS A 11 23.82 13.57 -10.04
N GLN A 12 23.31 14.62 -9.39
CA GLN A 12 22.06 14.59 -8.63
C GLN A 12 20.90 15.29 -9.35
N ARG A 13 21.10 15.81 -10.57
CA ARG A 13 20.00 16.35 -11.36
C ARG A 13 19.08 15.24 -11.85
N ILE A 14 17.78 15.53 -11.85
CA ILE A 14 16.75 14.56 -12.19
C ILE A 14 16.85 14.21 -13.68
N GLY A 15 16.90 12.91 -14.00
CA GLY A 15 17.09 12.44 -15.37
C GLY A 15 18.56 12.30 -15.81
N CYS A 16 19.52 12.65 -14.95
CA CYS A 16 20.95 12.41 -15.19
C CYS A 16 21.50 11.40 -14.18
N ASN A 17 22.05 10.29 -14.66
CA ASN A 17 22.71 9.26 -13.83
C ASN A 17 24.23 9.19 -14.07
N ALA A 18 24.80 10.18 -14.75
CA ALA A 18 26.22 10.19 -15.09
C ALA A 18 27.11 10.37 -13.85
N MET A 19 28.27 9.72 -13.89
CA MET A 19 29.40 10.02 -13.02
C MET A 19 30.28 11.06 -13.71
N PHE A 20 30.73 12.07 -12.97
CA PHE A 20 31.56 13.16 -13.50
C PHE A 20 32.67 13.50 -12.51
N SER A 21 33.77 14.08 -12.97
CA SER A 21 34.79 14.69 -12.12
C SER A 21 34.65 16.22 -12.17
N ASP A 22 35.00 16.92 -11.10
CA ASP A 22 34.96 18.39 -11.08
C ASP A 22 35.83 19.02 -12.20
N ASP A 23 36.92 18.36 -12.56
CA ASP A 23 37.83 18.79 -13.63
C ASP A 23 37.29 18.52 -15.05
N ASP A 24 36.35 17.57 -15.22
CA ASP A 24 35.75 17.18 -16.50
C ASP A 24 34.23 17.39 -16.47
N ASN A 25 33.84 18.65 -16.37
CA ASN A 25 32.44 19.07 -16.26
C ASN A 25 32.12 20.29 -17.15
N PRO A 26 32.18 20.12 -18.49
CA PRO A 26 31.89 21.21 -19.42
C PRO A 26 30.41 21.59 -19.40
N GLU A 27 30.12 22.83 -19.78
CA GLU A 27 28.74 23.32 -19.87
C GLU A 27 27.99 22.59 -20.99
N GLY A 28 26.89 21.93 -20.63
CA GLY A 28 26.05 21.15 -21.55
C GLY A 28 26.25 19.63 -21.49
N SER A 29 27.24 19.14 -20.72
CA SER A 29 27.47 17.71 -20.49
C SER A 29 26.32 16.99 -19.79
N CYS A 30 25.59 17.68 -18.93
CA CYS A 30 24.47 17.13 -18.19
C CYS A 30 23.15 17.41 -18.90
N GLN A 31 22.42 16.34 -19.29
CA GLN A 31 21.02 16.42 -19.72
C GLN A 31 20.09 16.04 -18.58
N TYR A 32 19.15 16.91 -18.24
CA TYR A 32 18.28 16.74 -17.07
C TYR A 32 16.89 17.35 -17.27
N HIS A 33 15.97 17.03 -16.36
CA HIS A 33 14.66 17.66 -16.24
C HIS A 33 14.58 18.52 -14.98
N ASP A 34 13.61 19.43 -14.95
CA ASP A 34 13.25 20.18 -13.74
C ASP A 34 12.38 19.30 -12.80
N SER A 35 11.20 19.80 -12.41
CA SER A 35 10.34 19.16 -11.43
C SER A 35 9.33 18.24 -12.11
N PRO A 36 9.10 17.04 -11.56
CA PRO A 36 7.99 16.20 -11.98
C PRO A 36 6.66 16.78 -11.45
N ILE A 37 5.61 16.67 -12.25
CA ILE A 37 4.24 17.06 -11.92
C ILE A 37 3.36 15.83 -12.06
N PHE A 38 2.56 15.54 -11.03
CA PHE A 38 1.65 14.40 -11.01
C PHE A 38 0.21 14.90 -10.95
N HIS A 39 -0.59 14.64 -12.00
CA HIS A 39 -2.01 14.98 -12.06
C HIS A 39 -2.79 13.88 -12.80
N ASP A 40 -3.96 13.50 -12.30
CA ASP A 40 -4.89 12.58 -13.00
C ASP A 40 -4.26 11.24 -13.44
N GLY A 41 -3.36 10.69 -12.64
CA GLY A 41 -2.62 9.45 -12.96
C GLY A 41 -1.48 9.62 -13.96
N ILE A 42 -1.29 10.82 -14.50
CA ILE A 42 -0.27 11.19 -15.48
C ILE A 42 0.95 11.78 -14.77
N LYS A 43 2.14 11.35 -15.21
CA LYS A 43 3.44 11.90 -14.80
C LYS A 43 3.91 12.84 -15.90
N GLU A 44 4.16 14.11 -15.61
CA GLU A 44 4.58 15.13 -16.58
C GLU A 44 5.81 15.90 -16.08
N TRP A 45 6.76 16.21 -16.96
CA TRP A 45 7.89 17.11 -16.63
C TRP A 45 7.50 18.58 -16.77
N SER A 46 7.79 19.39 -15.76
CA SER A 46 7.49 20.83 -15.78
C SER A 46 8.20 21.59 -16.90
N CYS A 47 9.42 21.15 -17.27
CA CYS A 47 10.26 21.83 -18.26
C CYS A 47 9.80 21.65 -19.71
N CYS A 48 9.32 20.46 -20.08
CA CYS A 48 9.14 20.08 -21.48
C CYS A 48 7.79 19.44 -21.78
N LYS A 49 6.91 19.30 -20.78
CA LYS A 49 5.55 18.77 -20.92
C LYS A 49 5.46 17.34 -21.47
N LYS A 50 6.60 16.64 -21.59
CA LYS A 50 6.62 15.19 -21.84
C LYS A 50 5.91 14.50 -20.68
N ARG A 51 4.99 13.61 -21.02
CA ARG A 51 4.13 12.92 -20.07
C ARG A 51 4.08 11.42 -20.34
N SER A 52 3.84 10.64 -19.30
CA SER A 52 3.64 9.19 -19.38
C SER A 52 2.63 8.75 -18.31
N HIS A 53 1.86 7.70 -18.62
CA HIS A 53 1.04 7.01 -17.62
C HIS A 53 1.84 5.95 -16.84
N ASP A 54 2.91 5.45 -17.42
CA ASP A 54 3.84 4.51 -16.78
C ASP A 54 4.98 5.25 -16.08
N PHE A 55 5.32 4.81 -14.87
CA PHE A 55 6.33 5.46 -14.03
C PHE A 55 7.77 5.17 -14.49
N THR A 56 8.04 3.96 -14.96
CA THR A 56 9.37 3.58 -15.47
C THR A 56 9.68 4.35 -16.74
N LEU A 57 8.75 4.35 -17.69
CA LEU A 57 8.88 5.11 -18.94
C LEU A 57 9.04 6.61 -18.68
N PHE A 58 8.36 7.15 -17.66
CA PHE A 58 8.50 8.55 -17.26
C PHE A 58 9.94 8.91 -16.84
N LEU A 59 10.59 8.04 -16.07
CA LEU A 59 11.98 8.21 -15.63
C LEU A 59 13.00 8.02 -16.77
N GLU A 60 12.67 7.21 -17.77
CA GLU A 60 13.48 6.96 -18.96
C GLU A 60 13.42 8.11 -19.98
N LEU A 61 12.44 9.02 -19.87
CA LEU A 61 12.34 10.17 -20.77
C LEU A 61 13.63 11.01 -20.73
N PRO A 62 14.29 11.24 -21.88
CA PRO A 62 15.56 11.95 -21.90
C PRO A 62 15.39 13.41 -21.48
N GLY A 63 16.36 13.89 -20.70
CA GLY A 63 16.45 15.25 -20.18
C GLY A 63 16.20 16.31 -21.24
N CYS A 64 15.42 17.33 -20.89
CA CYS A 64 15.04 18.44 -21.76
C CYS A 64 16.03 19.60 -21.73
N LYS A 65 16.77 19.74 -20.63
CA LYS A 65 17.67 20.86 -20.35
C LYS A 65 19.11 20.38 -20.30
N THR A 66 20.01 21.28 -20.62
CA THR A 66 21.46 21.06 -20.59
C THR A 66 22.13 21.94 -19.53
N GLY A 67 23.28 21.51 -19.03
CA GLY A 67 24.07 22.26 -18.05
C GLY A 67 25.29 21.47 -17.58
N LYS A 68 25.95 21.91 -16.51
CA LYS A 68 27.02 21.16 -15.86
C LYS A 68 26.47 19.98 -15.04
N HIS A 69 27.25 19.00 -14.66
CA HIS A 69 26.86 18.08 -13.61
C HIS A 69 26.97 18.76 -12.23
N THR A 70 26.16 18.33 -11.26
CA THR A 70 26.22 18.84 -9.88
C THR A 70 25.92 17.72 -8.90
N THR A 71 26.58 17.77 -7.74
CA THR A 71 26.28 16.94 -6.56
C THR A 71 25.22 17.58 -5.66
N GLU A 72 24.65 18.71 -6.02
CA GLU A 72 23.56 19.31 -5.26
C GLU A 72 22.21 18.76 -5.74
N LYS A 73 21.42 18.25 -4.78
CA LYS A 73 20.06 17.80 -5.06
C LYS A 73 19.17 19.01 -5.36
N PRO A 74 18.51 19.07 -6.52
CA PRO A 74 17.59 20.17 -6.81
C PRO A 74 16.47 20.23 -5.76
N VAL A 75 16.29 21.39 -5.15
CA VAL A 75 15.18 21.63 -4.21
C VAL A 75 13.91 21.70 -5.05
N LEU A 76 13.10 20.64 -4.99
CA LEU A 76 11.78 20.63 -5.59
C LEU A 76 10.92 21.68 -4.90
N ALA A 77 10.57 22.75 -5.61
CA ALA A 77 9.67 23.77 -5.09
C ALA A 77 8.31 23.11 -4.78
N LYS A 78 7.89 23.14 -3.52
CA LYS A 78 6.57 22.65 -3.12
C LYS A 78 5.52 23.43 -3.92
N PRO A 79 4.58 22.75 -4.62
CA PRO A 79 3.50 23.45 -5.27
C PRO A 79 2.72 24.25 -4.22
N LYS A 80 2.64 25.58 -4.41
CA LYS A 80 1.71 26.41 -3.63
C LYS A 80 0.29 25.84 -3.85
N PRO A 81 -0.53 25.68 -2.79
CA PRO A 81 -1.93 25.34 -2.94
C PRO A 81 -2.57 26.35 -3.91
N LYS A 82 -3.08 25.87 -5.04
CA LYS A 82 -3.93 26.69 -5.90
C LYS A 82 -5.21 26.97 -5.10
N ALA A 83 -5.58 28.24 -4.99
CA ALA A 83 -6.86 28.65 -4.44
C ALA A 83 -8.00 27.98 -5.24
N PRO A 84 -9.14 27.66 -4.60
CA PRO A 84 -10.28 27.06 -5.30
C PRO A 84 -10.80 28.04 -6.35
N VAL A 85 -10.81 27.62 -7.61
CA VAL A 85 -11.55 28.31 -8.67
C VAL A 85 -13.01 27.88 -8.54
N PRO A 86 -14.00 28.80 -8.56
CA PRO A 86 -15.41 28.43 -8.48
C PRO A 86 -15.84 27.62 -9.71
N ALA A 87 -16.66 26.60 -9.46
CA ALA A 87 -17.17 25.67 -10.45
C ALA A 87 -17.98 26.38 -11.56
N PRO A 88 -17.89 25.94 -12.83
CA PRO A 88 -18.82 26.38 -13.86
C PRO A 88 -20.19 25.70 -13.71
N THR A 89 -21.22 26.54 -13.81
CA THR A 89 -22.66 26.28 -13.81
C THR A 89 -23.09 25.16 -14.77
N ALA A 90 -24.04 24.33 -14.33
CA ALA A 90 -24.64 23.23 -15.08
C ALA A 90 -25.83 23.65 -15.97
N ALA A 91 -26.02 22.94 -17.10
CA ALA A 91 -27.30 22.55 -17.72
C ALA A 91 -27.05 21.67 -18.98
N PRO A 92 -28.04 20.97 -19.57
CA PRO A 92 -29.09 20.11 -19.00
C PRO A 92 -29.07 18.66 -19.61
N ALA A 93 -30.01 17.84 -19.12
CA ALA A 93 -30.09 16.38 -19.19
C ALA A 93 -30.40 15.73 -20.56
N THR A 94 -30.03 14.44 -20.68
CA THR A 94 -30.87 13.43 -21.33
C THR A 94 -30.96 12.17 -20.47
N ASP A 95 -32.21 11.77 -20.23
CA ASP A 95 -32.71 10.50 -19.67
C ASP A 95 -32.44 10.17 -18.20
N ALA A 96 -33.24 10.84 -17.35
CA ALA A 96 -33.36 10.60 -15.92
C ALA A 96 -34.81 10.21 -15.59
N SER A 97 -35.08 8.93 -15.37
CA SER A 97 -36.26 8.55 -14.60
C SER A 97 -36.10 7.31 -13.71
N SER A 98 -35.08 6.46 -13.92
CA SER A 98 -34.91 5.24 -13.09
C SER A 98 -33.67 5.23 -12.20
N LYS A 99 -32.80 6.25 -12.28
CA LYS A 99 -31.58 6.37 -11.43
C LYS A 99 -31.77 7.25 -10.19
N GLN A 100 -32.89 7.97 -10.07
CA GLN A 100 -33.14 8.92 -8.97
C GLN A 100 -33.74 8.26 -7.71
N SER A 101 -34.30 7.05 -7.82
CA SER A 101 -34.94 6.32 -6.73
C SER A 101 -33.98 5.44 -5.93
N CYS A 102 -32.75 5.22 -6.42
CA CYS A 102 -31.74 4.46 -5.69
C CYS A 102 -30.81 5.39 -4.91
N SER A 103 -30.91 5.36 -3.58
CA SER A 103 -30.09 6.17 -2.66
C SER A 103 -28.58 6.02 -2.92
N ARG A 104 -28.14 4.82 -3.34
CA ARG A 104 -26.73 4.51 -3.58
C ARG A 104 -26.18 5.11 -4.88
N CYS A 105 -26.96 5.07 -5.96
CA CYS A 105 -26.51 5.62 -7.25
C CYS A 105 -26.63 7.17 -7.26
N ARG A 106 -27.57 7.77 -6.50
CA ARG A 106 -27.65 9.23 -6.28
C ARG A 106 -26.42 9.81 -5.57
N GLN A 107 -25.74 9.00 -4.75
CA GLN A 107 -24.49 9.36 -4.06
C GLN A 107 -23.23 9.11 -4.92
N GLY A 108 -23.40 8.72 -6.19
CA GLY A 108 -22.29 8.53 -7.14
C GLY A 108 -21.58 7.17 -7.03
N PHE A 109 -22.12 6.21 -6.27
CA PHE A 109 -21.57 4.85 -6.17
C PHE A 109 -22.22 3.89 -7.18
N PHE A 110 -21.42 2.99 -7.74
CA PHE A 110 -21.90 1.97 -8.69
C PHE A 110 -22.74 0.90 -7.98
N CYS A 111 -23.85 0.51 -8.60
CA CYS A 111 -24.88 -0.37 -8.06
C CYS A 111 -25.13 -1.55 -9.02
N SER A 112 -25.16 -2.78 -8.51
CA SER A 112 -25.19 -4.01 -9.33
C SER A 112 -26.43 -4.16 -10.22
N GLU A 113 -27.51 -3.43 -9.94
CA GLU A 113 -28.78 -3.49 -10.65
C GLU A 113 -28.82 -2.60 -11.93
N HIS A 114 -27.87 -1.68 -12.10
CA HIS A 114 -27.92 -0.68 -13.18
C HIS A 114 -26.59 -0.51 -13.94
N GLY A 115 -25.71 -1.51 -13.86
CA GLY A 115 -24.51 -1.58 -14.67
C GLY A 115 -24.86 -1.81 -16.13
N ALA A 116 -24.54 -0.84 -17.00
CA ALA A 116 -24.76 -0.93 -18.43
C ALA A 116 -24.12 -2.23 -18.99
N GLN A 117 -24.92 -3.07 -19.63
CA GLN A 117 -24.44 -4.24 -20.35
C GLN A 117 -23.87 -3.86 -21.72
N ALA A 118 -22.72 -4.46 -22.07
CA ALA A 118 -22.35 -4.70 -23.46
C ALA A 118 -21.78 -6.13 -23.60
N LYS A 119 -22.67 -7.05 -23.98
CA LYS A 119 -22.52 -8.22 -24.88
C LYS A 119 -21.53 -9.36 -24.52
N GLU A 120 -22.13 -10.41 -23.95
CA GLU A 120 -22.11 -11.86 -24.33
C GLU A 120 -21.51 -12.26 -25.71
N LEU A 121 -21.02 -13.47 -26.03
CA LEU A 121 -20.95 -14.83 -25.46
C LEU A 121 -20.09 -15.66 -26.45
N LYS A 122 -19.42 -16.74 -26.03
CA LYS A 122 -19.43 -18.04 -26.75
C LYS A 122 -18.78 -19.18 -25.95
N SER A 123 -19.66 -20.07 -25.53
CA SER A 123 -19.52 -21.41 -24.94
C SER A 123 -19.02 -22.50 -25.90
N LYS A 124 -18.45 -23.61 -25.38
CA LYS A 124 -18.95 -25.01 -25.50
C LYS A 124 -17.97 -26.08 -24.88
N PRO A 125 -18.43 -27.35 -24.63
CA PRO A 125 -18.17 -28.15 -23.40
C PRO A 125 -17.47 -29.51 -23.64
N VAL A 126 -17.32 -30.37 -22.59
CA VAL A 126 -17.30 -31.88 -22.55
C VAL A 126 -16.86 -32.33 -21.11
N ASN A 127 -17.68 -33.03 -20.28
CA ASN A 127 -17.93 -34.50 -20.10
C ASN A 127 -16.65 -35.30 -19.71
N VAL A 128 -16.54 -36.27 -18.78
CA VAL A 128 -17.42 -37.30 -18.18
C VAL A 128 -16.73 -37.95 -16.92
N GLU A 129 -17.56 -38.56 -16.04
CA GLU A 129 -17.40 -39.84 -15.28
C GLU A 129 -16.34 -40.11 -14.17
N THR A 130 -16.87 -40.31 -12.94
CA THR A 130 -16.99 -41.59 -12.18
C THR A 130 -15.77 -42.56 -12.05
N THR A 131 -15.24 -42.62 -10.80
CA THR A 131 -14.77 -43.76 -9.93
C THR A 131 -14.23 -45.07 -10.54
N PRO A 132 -13.23 -45.75 -9.90
CA PRO A 132 -13.44 -46.41 -8.60
C PRO A 132 -12.24 -46.49 -7.61
N ILE A 133 -12.60 -46.98 -6.43
CA ILE A 133 -11.84 -47.32 -5.20
C ILE A 133 -10.83 -48.46 -5.45
N PRO A 134 -9.80 -48.63 -4.61
CA PRO A 134 -9.79 -49.84 -3.80
C PRO A 134 -9.50 -49.59 -2.31
N GLU A 135 -10.26 -50.31 -1.48
CA GLU A 135 -10.11 -50.43 -0.03
C GLU A 135 -8.90 -51.31 0.31
N SER A 136 -8.22 -51.01 1.42
CA SER A 136 -7.85 -52.03 2.41
C SER A 136 -7.41 -51.37 3.71
N ILE A 137 -8.37 -51.32 4.64
CA ILE A 137 -8.25 -51.62 6.08
C ILE A 137 -6.85 -51.86 6.66
N THR A 138 -6.49 -51.11 7.70
CA THR A 138 -6.15 -51.67 9.02
C THR A 138 -6.22 -50.61 10.12
N ASP A 139 -6.37 -51.14 11.32
CA ASP A 139 -6.90 -50.62 12.57
C ASP A 139 -6.01 -49.61 13.33
N ASP A 140 -6.68 -48.96 14.29
CA ASP A 140 -6.17 -48.49 15.59
C ASP A 140 -5.46 -47.12 15.75
N GLN A 141 -6.14 -46.29 16.55
CA GLN A 141 -5.65 -45.32 17.53
C GLN A 141 -4.49 -44.36 17.17
N GLY A 142 -4.78 -43.06 17.31
CA GLY A 142 -3.72 -42.08 17.55
C GLY A 142 -4.11 -40.64 17.28
N THR A 143 -5.07 -40.10 18.02
CA THR A 143 -5.21 -38.65 18.22
C THR A 143 -3.92 -38.11 18.84
N SER A 144 -2.96 -37.66 18.02
CA SER A 144 -1.86 -36.84 18.51
C SER A 144 -2.23 -35.38 18.34
N ALA A 145 -2.81 -34.84 19.42
CA ALA A 145 -2.85 -33.41 19.65
C ALA A 145 -1.43 -32.83 19.50
N PRO A 146 -1.27 -31.62 18.94
CA PRO A 146 0.02 -30.93 18.97
C PRO A 146 0.47 -30.76 20.44
N PRO A 147 1.77 -30.87 20.73
CA PRO A 147 2.28 -31.02 22.07
C PRO A 147 1.90 -29.80 22.92
N LYS A 148 1.03 -30.01 23.90
CA LYS A 148 0.77 -29.04 24.96
C LYS A 148 2.09 -28.84 25.70
N LYS A 149 2.78 -27.74 25.42
CA LYS A 149 3.90 -27.30 26.25
C LYS A 149 3.34 -27.12 27.66
N ILE A 150 3.87 -27.88 28.60
CA ILE A 150 3.63 -27.68 30.02
C ILE A 150 4.30 -26.35 30.36
N VAL A 151 3.54 -25.27 30.31
CA VAL A 151 3.98 -23.94 30.73
C VAL A 151 3.93 -23.91 32.25
N ASP A 152 5.06 -23.65 32.90
CA ASP A 152 5.11 -23.44 34.34
C ASP A 152 4.20 -22.24 34.70
N ILE A 153 3.19 -22.50 35.52
CA ILE A 153 2.10 -21.56 35.87
C ILE A 153 2.63 -20.22 36.45
N ASN A 154 3.85 -20.23 37.00
CA ASN A 154 4.48 -19.08 37.63
C ASN A 154 5.46 -18.33 36.72
N GLN A 155 5.79 -18.89 35.55
CA GLN A 155 6.76 -18.31 34.64
C GLN A 155 6.17 -17.08 33.93
N PRO A 156 6.86 -15.92 33.97
CA PRO A 156 6.45 -14.74 33.22
C PRO A 156 6.59 -15.00 31.71
N GLN A 157 5.49 -14.89 30.98
CA GLN A 157 5.41 -14.96 29.52
C GLN A 157 5.05 -13.60 28.96
N THR A 158 5.43 -13.31 27.71
CA THR A 158 5.09 -12.03 27.06
C THR A 158 3.90 -12.21 26.14
N CYS A 159 2.90 -11.33 26.26
CA CYS A 159 1.72 -11.40 25.45
C CYS A 159 1.98 -10.94 24.01
N THR A 160 1.63 -11.79 23.04
CA THR A 160 1.79 -11.57 21.60
C THR A 160 0.55 -10.96 20.94
N ASN A 161 -0.56 -10.83 21.69
CA ASN A 161 -1.77 -10.17 21.22
C ASN A 161 -1.49 -8.71 20.83
N LYS A 162 -2.05 -8.27 19.70
CA LYS A 162 -1.81 -6.94 19.14
C LYS A 162 -2.35 -5.85 20.06
N GLY A 163 -1.49 -4.93 20.49
CA GLY A 163 -1.85 -3.84 21.41
C GLY A 163 -1.71 -4.18 22.90
N CYS A 164 -1.29 -5.40 23.26
CA CYS A 164 -1.02 -5.77 24.65
C CYS A 164 0.49 -5.69 24.98
N GLY A 165 1.30 -6.64 24.50
CA GLY A 165 2.76 -6.65 24.74
C GLY A 165 3.20 -6.82 26.20
N GLN A 166 2.25 -7.01 27.14
CA GLN A 166 2.53 -7.10 28.57
C GLN A 166 3.08 -8.47 28.96
N THR A 167 3.93 -8.50 29.98
CA THR A 167 4.35 -9.74 30.62
C THR A 167 3.28 -10.21 31.61
N PHE A 168 2.82 -11.45 31.47
CA PHE A 168 1.77 -12.06 32.29
C PHE A 168 2.23 -13.42 32.82
N LYS A 169 1.57 -13.90 33.87
CA LYS A 169 1.73 -15.26 34.41
C LYS A 169 0.43 -16.01 34.18
N GLU A 170 0.51 -17.30 33.86
CA GLU A 170 -0.70 -18.09 33.60
C GLU A 170 -1.62 -18.16 34.82
N LYS A 171 -1.07 -18.09 36.03
CA LYS A 171 -1.85 -18.05 37.28
C LYS A 171 -2.78 -16.83 37.41
N ASP A 172 -2.42 -15.72 36.78
CA ASP A 172 -3.16 -14.46 36.83
C ASP A 172 -3.88 -14.19 35.50
N ASN A 173 -3.81 -15.12 34.54
CA ASN A 173 -4.47 -15.03 33.24
C ASN A 173 -5.94 -15.40 33.39
N HIS A 174 -6.82 -14.52 32.91
CA HIS A 174 -8.27 -14.72 32.96
C HIS A 174 -8.92 -14.03 31.76
N GLU A 175 -10.21 -14.29 31.52
CA GLU A 175 -10.96 -13.81 30.34
C GLU A 175 -10.96 -12.30 30.10
N ASN A 176 -10.64 -11.47 31.10
CA ASN A 176 -10.55 -10.02 30.98
C ASN A 176 -9.14 -9.46 31.26
N ALA A 177 -8.09 -10.30 31.24
CA ALA A 177 -6.74 -9.90 31.65
C ALA A 177 -6.03 -9.10 30.55
N CYS A 178 -6.22 -9.52 29.30
CA CYS A 178 -5.60 -8.92 28.14
C CYS A 178 -6.59 -8.00 27.44
N SER A 179 -6.20 -6.75 27.17
CA SER A 179 -6.93 -5.88 26.23
C SER A 179 -6.14 -5.82 24.92
N TYR A 180 -6.76 -6.19 23.80
CA TYR A 180 -6.08 -6.30 22.51
C TYR A 180 -7.01 -6.08 21.31
N HIS A 181 -6.42 -6.06 20.11
CA HIS A 181 -7.10 -6.06 18.82
C HIS A 181 -7.07 -7.46 18.20
N PRO A 182 -8.20 -8.18 18.07
CA PRO A 182 -8.23 -9.52 17.48
C PRO A 182 -8.15 -9.51 15.95
N GLY A 183 -8.44 -8.36 15.32
CA GLY A 183 -8.43 -8.21 13.86
C GLY A 183 -7.05 -7.83 13.33
N PRO A 184 -6.75 -8.11 12.05
CA PRO A 184 -5.54 -7.61 11.40
C PRO A 184 -5.55 -6.08 11.30
N ALA A 185 -4.38 -5.47 11.25
CA ALA A 185 -4.23 -4.06 10.89
C ALA A 185 -4.63 -3.85 9.42
N ILE A 186 -5.39 -2.79 9.14
CA ILE A 186 -5.82 -2.40 7.80
C ILE A 186 -5.11 -1.11 7.42
N PHE A 187 -4.55 -1.11 6.21
CA PHE A 187 -3.91 0.05 5.59
C PHE A 187 -4.58 0.30 4.24
N HIS A 188 -5.46 1.29 4.15
CA HIS A 188 -6.15 1.65 2.91
C HIS A 188 -6.24 3.16 2.77
N ASP A 189 -6.11 3.71 1.56
CA ASP A 189 -6.30 5.15 1.27
C ASP A 189 -5.60 6.12 2.26
N ARG A 190 -4.35 5.80 2.64
CA ARG A 190 -3.53 6.54 3.63
C ARG A 190 -4.08 6.58 5.06
N VAL A 191 -5.14 5.83 5.35
CA VAL A 191 -5.61 5.57 6.71
C VAL A 191 -5.08 4.24 7.22
N ARG A 192 -4.81 4.20 8.52
CA ARG A 192 -4.35 3.03 9.26
C ARG A 192 -5.39 2.72 10.34
N GLY A 193 -5.69 1.45 10.55
CA GLY A 193 -6.73 1.05 11.49
C GLY A 193 -6.67 -0.44 11.80
N TRP A 194 -7.66 -0.94 12.53
CA TRP A 194 -7.79 -2.36 12.86
C TRP A 194 -9.08 -2.91 12.28
N LYS A 195 -9.09 -4.13 11.74
CA LYS A 195 -10.34 -4.72 11.22
C LYS A 195 -11.40 -4.95 12.31
N CYS A 196 -10.95 -5.16 13.54
CA CYS A 196 -11.82 -5.48 14.68
C CYS A 196 -12.57 -4.27 15.24
N CYS A 197 -12.11 -3.05 14.95
CA CYS A 197 -12.79 -1.82 15.34
C CYS A 197 -12.64 -0.80 14.21
N ASP A 198 -13.73 -0.15 13.78
CA ASP A 198 -13.77 0.77 12.64
C ASP A 198 -13.05 2.12 12.89
N VAL A 199 -11.93 2.09 13.62
CA VAL A 199 -11.09 3.22 13.97
C VAL A 199 -10.02 3.38 12.91
N HIS A 200 -10.04 4.52 12.24
CA HIS A 200 -9.15 4.86 11.14
C HIS A 200 -8.45 6.19 11.43
N VAL A 201 -7.13 6.14 11.47
CA VAL A 201 -6.28 7.30 11.76
C VAL A 201 -5.37 7.60 10.58
N LYS A 202 -5.04 8.87 10.41
CA LYS A 202 -4.16 9.31 9.32
C LYS A 202 -2.69 9.28 9.72
N GLU A 203 -2.37 9.46 11.00
CA GLU A 203 -1.00 9.48 11.49
C GLU A 203 -0.57 8.12 12.04
N PHE A 204 0.72 7.80 11.93
CA PHE A 204 1.25 6.50 12.37
C PHE A 204 1.33 6.40 13.90
N ASP A 205 1.72 7.48 14.58
CA ASP A 205 1.81 7.50 16.05
C ASP A 205 0.44 7.37 16.70
N GLU A 206 -0.58 7.93 16.05
CA GLU A 206 -1.98 7.77 16.46
C GLU A 206 -2.43 6.32 16.31
N PHE A 207 -1.96 5.61 15.28
CA PHE A 207 -2.28 4.20 15.05
C PHE A 207 -1.72 3.30 16.15
N MET A 208 -0.48 3.56 16.57
CA MET A 208 0.14 2.84 17.70
C MET A 208 -0.54 3.12 19.04
N SER A 209 -1.24 4.26 19.14
CA SER A 209 -1.96 4.69 20.35
C SER A 209 -3.45 4.33 20.32
N ILE A 210 -3.94 3.62 19.29
CA ILE A 210 -5.34 3.19 19.22
C ILE A 210 -5.61 2.27 20.42
N PRO A 211 -6.62 2.58 21.25
CA PRO A 211 -6.94 1.76 22.41
C PRO A 211 -7.49 0.38 21.98
N PRO A 212 -7.08 -0.70 22.67
CA PRO A 212 -7.57 -2.03 22.39
C PRO A 212 -9.10 -2.12 22.47
N CYS A 213 -9.72 -2.85 21.54
CA CYS A 213 -11.17 -2.92 21.42
C CYS A 213 -11.79 -4.18 22.04
N THR A 214 -10.99 -5.16 22.46
CA THR A 214 -11.47 -6.45 22.95
C THR A 214 -10.71 -6.88 24.19
N LYS A 215 -11.40 -7.54 25.12
CA LYS A 215 -10.80 -8.18 26.29
C LYS A 215 -10.80 -9.69 26.12
N GLY A 216 -9.75 -10.34 26.60
CA GLY A 216 -9.60 -11.78 26.50
C GLY A 216 -8.45 -12.30 27.36
N TRP A 217 -8.07 -13.52 27.07
CA TRP A 217 -6.90 -14.17 27.65
C TRP A 217 -5.63 -13.63 27.01
N HIS A 218 -4.55 -13.51 27.78
CA HIS A 218 -3.24 -13.29 27.19
C HIS A 218 -2.82 -14.51 26.38
N ASN A 219 -2.27 -14.26 25.20
CA ASN A 219 -1.65 -15.29 24.36
C ASN A 219 -0.15 -15.08 24.34
N ALA A 220 0.64 -16.12 24.56
CA ALA A 220 2.11 -16.10 24.45
C ALA A 220 2.62 -16.82 23.19
N ASP A 221 1.72 -17.38 22.38
CA ASP A 221 2.10 -18.08 21.15
C ASP A 221 2.51 -17.07 20.07
N PRO A 222 3.69 -17.24 19.47
CA PRO A 222 4.19 -16.35 18.42
C PRO A 222 3.51 -16.55 17.06
N VAL A 223 2.59 -17.51 16.95
CA VAL A 223 1.93 -17.92 15.69
C VAL A 223 0.55 -17.27 15.50
N SER A 224 0.13 -16.39 16.43
CA SER A 224 -1.24 -15.84 16.47
C SER A 224 -1.41 -14.47 15.82
#